data_AF-A0A4Y9XST1-F1
#
_entry.id   AF-A0A4Y9XST1-F1
#
_cell.length_a   1.000
_cell.length_b   1.000
_cell.length_c   1.000
_cell.angle_alpha   90.00
_cell.angle_beta   90.00
_cell.angle_gamma   90.00
#
_symmetry.space_group_name_H-M   'P 1'
#
loop_
_entity.id
_entity.type
_entity.pdbx_description
1 polymer ?
#
loop_
_entity_poly.entity_id
_entity_poly.type
_entity_poly.pdbx_seq_one_letter_code
_entity_poly.pdbx_strand_id
1 'polypeptide(L)'
;MPVLFSAGYIRLRVVVLKDHKNKRAHEQSAQLACEAAGAIRTVASLTREDDCIRLYSESMEGPLRTSNRSAVYSHAIYALSQAMSFFAIALIFWYGSRLVADGEFWTFQFFVGLMSSTFSAIQAGNVFSFVPDISSAKSAATDIISLLDSIGHSPSHLRYNTGHMHSAVAAGRSVFSAAHAAMDTDTVVRPLRRSRVCPCSASGSASGVRECGGGERRVRGAEPGEGFEY
;
A
#
# COMPACT_ATOMS: atom_id res chain seq x y z
N MET A 1 -29.22 -24.18 5.76
CA MET A 1 -28.47 -23.14 6.51
C MET A 1 -26.94 -23.29 6.44
N PRO A 2 -26.29 -24.43 6.76
CA PRO A 2 -24.82 -24.53 6.72
C PRO A 2 -24.22 -24.30 5.32
N VAL A 3 -24.90 -24.77 4.26
CA VAL A 3 -24.49 -24.54 2.87
C VAL A 3 -24.47 -23.04 2.51
N LEU A 4 -25.47 -22.28 2.94
CA LEU A 4 -25.57 -20.84 2.65
C LEU A 4 -24.51 -20.03 3.39
N PHE A 5 -24.26 -20.35 4.67
CA PHE A 5 -23.17 -19.74 5.44
C PHE A 5 -21.79 -20.05 4.83
N SER A 6 -21.57 -21.29 4.41
CA SER A 6 -20.31 -21.68 3.76
C SER A 6 -20.08 -20.96 2.42
N ALA A 7 -21.14 -20.81 1.60
CA ALA A 7 -21.07 -20.07 0.34
C ALA A 7 -20.81 -18.58 0.57
N GLY A 8 -21.45 -17.98 1.58
CA GLY A 8 -21.20 -16.59 1.99
C GLY A 8 -19.75 -16.37 2.45
N TYR A 9 -19.21 -17.28 3.26
CA TYR A 9 -17.83 -17.24 3.70
C TYR A 9 -16.83 -17.35 2.53
N ILE A 10 -17.08 -18.27 1.60
CA ILE A 10 -16.25 -18.44 0.40
C ILE A 10 -16.29 -17.17 -0.47
N ARG A 11 -17.47 -16.57 -0.66
CA ARG A 11 -17.61 -15.32 -1.42
C ARG A 11 -16.83 -14.17 -0.78
N LEU A 12 -16.94 -13.99 0.54
CA LEU A 12 -16.19 -12.98 1.28
C LEU A 12 -14.67 -13.22 1.18
N ARG A 13 -14.23 -14.46 1.35
CA ARG A 13 -12.82 -14.84 1.21
C ARG A 13 -12.29 -14.55 -0.20
N VAL A 14 -13.03 -14.89 -1.25
CA VAL A 14 -12.65 -14.61 -2.64
C VAL A 14 -12.52 -13.11 -2.89
N VAL A 15 -13.46 -12.30 -2.39
CA VAL A 15 -13.42 -10.83 -2.54
C VAL A 15 -12.18 -10.25 -1.84
N VAL A 16 -11.94 -10.63 -0.57
CA VAL A 16 -10.82 -10.08 0.21
C VAL A 16 -9.46 -10.58 -0.30
N LEU A 17 -9.33 -11.85 -0.68
CA LEU A 17 -8.07 -12.43 -1.18
C LEU A 17 -7.70 -11.95 -2.58
N LYS A 18 -8.69 -11.57 -3.41
CA LYS A 18 -8.40 -11.06 -4.76
C LYS A 18 -7.77 -9.67 -4.73
N ASP A 19 -8.14 -8.82 -3.79
CA ASP A 19 -7.64 -7.44 -3.73
C ASP A 19 -6.11 -7.38 -3.55
N HIS A 20 -5.59 -8.10 -2.55
CA HIS A 20 -4.14 -8.16 -2.29
C HIS A 20 -3.32 -8.73 -3.45
N LYS A 21 -3.84 -9.78 -4.12
CA LYS A 21 -3.15 -10.39 -5.27
C LYS A 21 -3.17 -9.48 -6.49
N ASN A 22 -4.29 -8.80 -6.73
CA ASN A 22 -4.41 -7.86 -7.82
C ASN A 22 -3.49 -6.65 -7.61
N LYS A 23 -3.43 -6.12 -6.39
CA LYS A 23 -2.55 -5.02 -6.02
C LYS A 23 -1.06 -5.33 -6.29
N ARG A 24 -0.59 -6.52 -5.87
CA ARG A 24 0.80 -6.96 -6.14
C ARG A 24 1.10 -7.16 -7.63
N ALA A 25 0.13 -7.67 -8.39
CA ALA A 25 0.31 -7.87 -9.83
C ALA A 25 0.38 -6.55 -10.61
N HIS A 26 -0.22 -5.47 -10.09
CA HIS A 26 -0.19 -4.15 -10.72
C HIS A 26 0.96 -3.24 -10.24
N GLU A 27 1.59 -3.58 -9.11
CA GLU A 27 2.67 -2.79 -8.50
C GLU A 27 3.89 -2.64 -9.42
N GLN A 28 4.32 -3.73 -10.07
CA GLN A 28 5.50 -3.72 -10.95
C GLN A 28 5.30 -2.84 -12.20
N SER A 29 4.14 -2.94 -12.87
CA SER A 29 3.84 -2.12 -14.04
C SER A 29 3.65 -0.64 -13.67
N ALA A 30 3.06 -0.36 -12.50
CA ALA A 30 2.94 1.00 -11.99
C ALA A 30 4.31 1.60 -11.70
N GLN A 31 5.21 0.85 -11.07
CA GLN A 31 6.58 1.29 -10.80
C GLN A 31 7.35 1.60 -12.09
N LEU A 32 7.28 0.71 -13.09
CA LEU A 32 7.96 0.93 -14.37
C LEU A 32 7.44 2.19 -15.10
N ALA A 33 6.13 2.43 -15.06
CA ALA A 33 5.53 3.64 -15.61
C ALA A 33 6.01 4.90 -14.87
N CYS A 34 6.13 4.85 -13.54
CA CYS A 34 6.65 5.96 -12.75
C CYS A 34 8.13 6.26 -13.05
N GLU A 35 8.97 5.23 -13.21
CA GLU A 35 10.38 5.39 -13.59
C GLU A 35 10.51 6.02 -14.98
N ALA A 36 9.72 5.56 -15.95
CA ALA A 36 9.67 6.13 -17.30
C ALA A 36 9.20 7.59 -17.31
N ALA A 37 8.14 7.92 -16.57
CA ALA A 37 7.62 9.28 -16.47
C ALA A 37 8.61 10.24 -15.78
N GLY A 38 9.32 9.77 -14.75
CA GLY A 38 10.36 10.54 -14.07
C GLY A 38 11.58 10.81 -14.95
N ALA A 39 11.90 9.90 -15.87
CA ALA A 39 13.05 10.00 -16.78
C ALA A 39 12.68 10.49 -18.19
N ILE A 40 11.53 11.13 -18.39
CA ILE A 40 11.00 11.46 -19.74
C ILE A 40 11.98 12.26 -20.61
N ARG A 41 12.72 13.23 -20.02
CA ARG A 41 13.75 14.01 -20.75
C ARG A 41 14.91 13.14 -21.22
N THR A 42 15.29 12.13 -20.44
CA THR A 42 16.36 11.19 -20.78
C THR A 42 15.90 10.22 -21.86
N VAL A 43 14.67 9.71 -21.77
CA VAL A 43 14.08 8.81 -22.78
C VAL A 43 13.95 9.53 -24.13
N ALA A 44 13.48 10.78 -24.13
CA ALA A 44 13.40 11.62 -25.31
C ALA A 44 14.79 11.92 -25.90
N SER A 45 15.80 12.23 -25.07
CA SER A 45 17.17 12.48 -25.56
C SER A 45 17.86 11.25 -26.17
N LEU A 46 17.47 10.06 -25.73
CA LEU A 46 17.99 8.79 -26.28
C LEU A 46 17.13 8.26 -27.44
N THR A 47 15.99 8.90 -27.76
CA THR A 47 15.02 8.43 -28.76
C THR A 47 14.61 6.96 -28.56
N ARG A 48 14.44 6.53 -27.29
CA ARG A 48 14.08 5.13 -26.92
C ARG A 48 12.67 4.98 -26.35
N GLU A 49 11.73 5.76 -26.85
CA GLU A 49 10.34 5.74 -26.41
C GLU A 49 9.67 4.39 -26.71
N ASP A 50 9.90 3.84 -27.91
CA ASP A 50 9.36 2.53 -28.33
C ASP A 50 9.81 1.38 -27.42
N ASP A 51 11.08 1.38 -27.00
CA ASP A 51 11.62 0.37 -26.09
C ASP A 51 10.95 0.44 -24.71
N CYS A 52 10.66 1.64 -24.22
CA CYS A 52 9.96 1.85 -22.96
C CYS A 52 8.51 1.34 -23.03
N ILE A 53 7.81 1.65 -24.12
CA ILE A 53 6.43 1.18 -24.37
C ILE A 53 6.39 -0.35 -24.47
N ARG A 54 7.38 -0.96 -25.14
CA ARG A 54 7.50 -2.42 -25.25
C ARG A 54 7.70 -3.06 -23.88
N LEU A 55 8.60 -2.54 -23.06
CA LEU A 55 8.87 -3.06 -21.72
C LEU A 55 7.64 -2.92 -20.81
N TYR A 56 6.91 -1.82 -20.93
CA TYR A 56 5.64 -1.62 -20.23
C TYR A 56 4.58 -2.64 -20.65
N SER A 57 4.41 -2.85 -21.96
CA SER A 57 3.45 -3.81 -22.51
C SER A 57 3.74 -5.25 -22.07
N GLU A 58 5.02 -5.64 -22.10
CA GLU A 58 5.47 -6.97 -21.63
C GLU A 58 5.21 -7.15 -20.13
N SER A 59 5.42 -6.10 -19.33
CA SER A 59 5.10 -6.12 -17.89
C SER A 59 3.60 -6.29 -17.61
N MET A 60 2.73 -5.81 -18.50
CA MET A 60 1.26 -5.86 -18.33
C MET A 60 0.64 -7.17 -18.83
N GLU A 61 1.29 -7.89 -19.75
CA GLU A 61 0.75 -9.14 -20.33
C GLU A 61 0.57 -10.26 -19.30
N GLY A 62 1.50 -10.40 -18.36
CA GLY A 62 1.42 -11.37 -17.26
C GLY A 62 0.22 -11.11 -16.32
N PRO A 63 0.07 -9.89 -15.78
CA PRO A 63 -1.08 -9.46 -14.99
C PRO A 63 -2.40 -9.63 -15.75
N LEU A 64 -2.47 -9.25 -17.03
CA LEU A 64 -3.69 -9.37 -17.84
C LEU A 64 -4.12 -10.83 -18.02
N ARG A 65 -3.20 -11.73 -18.36
CA ARG A 65 -3.51 -13.16 -18.51
C ARG A 65 -3.97 -13.79 -17.19
N THR A 66 -3.30 -13.46 -16.09
CA THR A 66 -3.65 -13.97 -14.76
C THR A 66 -4.99 -13.42 -14.30
N SER A 67 -5.24 -12.13 -14.53
CA SER A 67 -6.50 -11.46 -14.21
C SER A 67 -7.66 -12.08 -14.99
N ASN A 68 -7.51 -12.32 -16.30
CA ASN A 68 -8.57 -12.92 -17.10
C ASN A 68 -8.93 -14.35 -16.63
N ARG A 69 -7.92 -15.21 -16.38
CA ARG A 69 -8.17 -16.57 -15.86
C ARG A 69 -8.82 -16.54 -14.47
N SER A 70 -8.37 -15.66 -13.60
CA SER A 70 -8.93 -15.46 -12.27
C SER A 70 -10.36 -14.89 -12.30
N ALA A 71 -10.64 -13.97 -13.24
CA ALA A 71 -11.95 -13.38 -13.45
C ALA A 71 -12.96 -14.46 -13.86
N VAL A 72 -12.67 -15.24 -14.91
CA VAL A 72 -13.55 -16.32 -15.38
C VAL A 72 -13.87 -17.30 -14.24
N TYR A 73 -12.86 -17.76 -13.50
CA TYR A 73 -13.07 -18.68 -12.38
C TYR A 73 -13.93 -18.07 -11.27
N SER A 74 -13.69 -16.81 -10.93
CA SER A 74 -14.45 -16.11 -9.88
C SER A 74 -15.90 -15.86 -10.29
N HIS A 75 -16.13 -15.49 -11.55
CA HIS A 75 -17.48 -15.30 -12.09
C HIS A 75 -18.25 -16.63 -12.17
N ALA A 76 -17.58 -17.74 -12.52
CA ALA A 76 -18.20 -19.06 -12.51
C ALA A 76 -18.67 -19.46 -11.10
N ILE A 77 -17.82 -19.29 -10.08
CA ILE A 77 -18.19 -19.55 -8.67
C ILE A 77 -19.33 -18.64 -8.23
N TYR A 78 -19.28 -17.36 -8.61
CA TYR A 78 -20.31 -16.41 -8.27
C TYR A 78 -21.67 -16.77 -8.89
N ALA A 79 -21.68 -17.08 -10.18
CA ALA A 79 -22.87 -17.51 -10.89
C ALA A 79 -23.47 -18.80 -10.30
N LEU A 80 -22.62 -19.78 -9.97
CA LEU A 80 -23.05 -21.02 -9.32
C LEU A 80 -23.69 -20.76 -7.95
N SER A 81 -23.11 -19.85 -7.16
CA SER A 81 -23.65 -19.44 -5.86
C SER A 81 -25.02 -18.75 -6.01
N GLN A 82 -25.17 -17.92 -7.03
CA GLN A 82 -26.42 -17.23 -7.32
C GLN A 82 -27.49 -18.20 -7.81
N ALA A 83 -27.13 -19.15 -8.68
CA ALA A 83 -28.02 -20.21 -9.14
C ALA A 83 -28.54 -21.08 -7.98
N MET A 84 -27.66 -21.46 -7.05
CA MET A 84 -28.05 -22.21 -5.85
C MET A 84 -29.06 -21.43 -4.98
N SER A 85 -28.92 -20.11 -4.92
CA SER A 85 -29.85 -19.24 -4.17
C SER A 85 -31.24 -19.20 -4.83
N PHE A 86 -31.30 -19.09 -6.16
CA PHE A 86 -32.56 -19.20 -6.91
C PHE A 86 -33.19 -20.58 -6.76
N PHE A 87 -32.40 -21.64 -6.77
CA PHE A 87 -32.88 -23.00 -6.54
C PHE A 87 -33.49 -23.16 -5.13
N ALA A 88 -32.87 -22.57 -4.11
CA ALA A 88 -33.43 -22.57 -2.75
C ALA A 88 -34.78 -21.83 -2.70
N ILE A 89 -34.91 -20.69 -3.36
CA ILE A 89 -36.18 -19.95 -3.45
C ILE A 89 -37.25 -20.81 -4.17
N ALA A 90 -36.89 -21.47 -5.27
CA ALA A 90 -37.79 -22.37 -5.99
C ALA A 90 -38.28 -23.53 -5.10
N LEU A 91 -37.39 -24.13 -4.30
CA LEU A 91 -37.76 -25.18 -3.34
C LEU A 91 -38.69 -24.66 -2.23
N ILE A 92 -38.44 -23.45 -1.71
CA ILE A 92 -39.31 -22.81 -0.71
C ILE A 92 -40.71 -22.57 -1.29
N PHE A 93 -40.81 -22.11 -2.54
CA PHE A 93 -42.10 -21.94 -3.21
C PHE A 93 -42.79 -23.27 -3.50
N TRP A 94 -42.05 -24.28 -3.95
CA TRP A 94 -42.60 -25.61 -4.18
C TRP A 94 -43.18 -26.21 -2.90
N TYR A 95 -42.41 -26.18 -1.81
CA TYR A 95 -42.89 -26.65 -0.51
C TYR A 95 -44.00 -25.77 0.08
N GLY A 96 -43.86 -24.44 -0.02
CA GLY A 96 -44.84 -23.49 0.49
C GLY A 96 -46.19 -23.57 -0.22
N SER A 97 -46.19 -23.78 -1.54
CA SER A 97 -47.42 -23.97 -2.32
C SER A 97 -48.15 -25.26 -1.93
N ARG A 98 -47.42 -26.34 -1.61
CA ARG A 98 -48.01 -27.58 -1.07
C ARG A 98 -48.70 -27.32 0.27
N LEU A 99 -48.04 -26.62 1.17
CA LEU A 99 -48.56 -26.34 2.52
C LEU A 99 -49.79 -25.41 2.51
N VAL A 100 -49.85 -24.47 1.56
CA VAL A 100 -51.04 -23.64 1.33
C VAL A 100 -52.18 -24.46 0.72
N ALA A 101 -51.86 -25.42 -0.16
CA ALA A 101 -52.86 -26.31 -0.77
C ALA A 101 -53.49 -27.27 0.25
N ASP A 102 -52.73 -27.72 1.25
CA ASP A 102 -53.22 -28.58 2.34
C ASP A 102 -54.09 -27.81 3.37
N GLY A 103 -54.20 -26.48 3.25
CA GLY A 103 -55.12 -25.64 4.03
C GLY A 103 -54.65 -25.27 5.44
N GLU A 104 -53.43 -25.66 5.82
CA GLU A 104 -52.87 -25.46 7.15
C GLU A 104 -52.46 -24.00 7.42
N PHE A 105 -52.19 -23.21 6.38
CA PHE A 105 -51.77 -21.81 6.46
C PHE A 105 -52.49 -20.92 5.46
N TRP A 106 -52.82 -19.68 5.88
CA TRP A 106 -53.39 -18.67 4.99
C TRP A 106 -52.32 -18.07 4.08
N THR A 107 -52.60 -17.97 2.77
CA THR A 107 -51.67 -17.47 1.75
C THR A 107 -51.00 -16.15 2.11
N PHE A 108 -51.76 -15.25 2.77
CA PHE A 108 -51.25 -13.96 3.22
C PHE A 108 -50.11 -14.09 4.25
N GLN A 109 -50.26 -14.96 5.26
CA GLN A 109 -49.23 -15.12 6.30
C GLN A 109 -47.94 -15.73 5.74
N PHE A 110 -48.05 -16.66 4.78
CA PHE A 110 -46.89 -17.23 4.10
C PHE A 110 -46.06 -16.15 3.36
N PHE A 111 -46.72 -15.29 2.58
CA PHE A 111 -46.04 -14.21 1.86
C PHE A 111 -45.41 -13.18 2.80
N VAL A 112 -46.07 -12.83 3.90
CA VAL A 112 -45.51 -11.92 4.91
C VAL A 112 -44.25 -12.51 5.56
N GLY A 113 -44.25 -13.80 5.88
CA GLY A 113 -43.07 -14.51 6.40
C GLY A 113 -41.91 -14.57 5.39
N LEU A 114 -42.22 -14.86 4.12
CA LEU A 114 -41.22 -14.91 3.05
C LEU A 114 -40.54 -13.54 2.83
N MET A 115 -41.34 -12.47 2.76
CA MET A 115 -40.83 -11.12 2.52
C MET A 115 -40.01 -10.61 3.71
N SER A 116 -40.50 -10.78 4.94
CA SER A 116 -39.78 -10.35 6.15
C SER A 116 -38.44 -11.08 6.32
N SER A 117 -38.41 -12.39 6.08
CA SER A 117 -37.17 -13.19 6.12
C SER A 117 -36.17 -12.75 5.05
N THR A 118 -36.64 -12.48 3.82
CA THR A 118 -35.78 -12.03 2.72
C THR A 118 -35.18 -10.65 2.99
N PHE A 119 -35.98 -9.70 3.46
CA PHE A 119 -35.49 -8.37 3.82
C PHE A 119 -34.48 -8.40 4.97
N SER A 120 -34.71 -9.25 5.98
CA SER A 120 -33.75 -9.45 7.07
C SER A 120 -32.41 -10.02 6.57
N ALA A 121 -32.46 -11.01 5.67
CA ALA A 121 -31.26 -11.60 5.09
C ALA A 121 -30.46 -10.61 4.23
N ILE A 122 -31.13 -9.78 3.43
CA ILE A 122 -30.47 -8.73 2.63
C ILE A 122 -29.78 -7.72 3.54
N GLN A 123 -30.46 -7.24 4.58
CA GLN A 123 -29.89 -6.29 5.54
C GLN A 123 -28.70 -6.88 6.30
N ALA A 124 -28.78 -8.15 6.72
CA ALA A 124 -27.66 -8.86 7.33
C ALA A 124 -26.48 -9.01 6.35
N GLY A 125 -26.76 -9.22 5.06
CA GLY A 125 -25.75 -9.25 3.99
C GLY A 125 -24.99 -7.94 3.84
N ASN A 126 -25.68 -6.80 3.93
CA ASN A 126 -25.09 -5.47 3.77
C ASN A 126 -24.05 -5.15 4.86
N VAL A 127 -24.17 -5.72 6.06
CA VAL A 127 -23.20 -5.54 7.15
C VAL A 127 -21.80 -6.02 6.76
N PHE A 128 -21.69 -7.08 5.93
CA PHE A 128 -20.41 -7.61 5.51
C PHE A 128 -19.61 -6.66 4.59
N SER A 129 -20.28 -5.72 3.92
CA SER A 129 -19.62 -4.72 3.07
C SER A 129 -18.79 -3.73 3.89
N PHE A 130 -19.12 -3.51 5.18
CA PHE A 130 -18.37 -2.62 6.08
C PHE A 130 -17.15 -3.30 6.73
N VAL A 131 -16.99 -4.62 6.59
CA VAL A 131 -15.84 -5.37 7.15
C VAL A 131 -14.48 -4.84 6.67
N PRO A 132 -14.23 -4.61 5.37
CA PRO A 132 -12.95 -4.05 4.92
C PRO A 132 -12.70 -2.63 5.46
N ASP A 133 -13.74 -1.81 5.63
CA ASP A 133 -13.60 -0.46 6.19
C ASP A 133 -13.16 -0.53 7.66
N ILE A 134 -13.80 -1.40 8.45
CA ILE A 134 -13.43 -1.65 9.85
C ILE A 134 -12.00 -2.19 9.95
N SER A 135 -11.62 -3.12 9.06
CA SER A 135 -10.26 -3.66 9.01
C SER A 135 -9.22 -2.58 8.69
N SER A 136 -9.52 -1.70 7.74
CA SER A 136 -8.62 -0.61 7.34
C SER A 136 -8.50 0.44 8.44
N ALA A 137 -9.61 0.83 9.08
CA ALA A 137 -9.63 1.74 10.22
C ALA A 137 -8.82 1.19 11.40
N LYS A 138 -8.92 -0.11 11.68
CA LYS A 138 -8.11 -0.77 12.72
C LYS A 138 -6.62 -0.73 12.40
N SER A 139 -6.24 -0.96 11.14
CA SER A 139 -4.83 -0.87 10.71
C SER A 139 -4.29 0.54 10.94
N ALA A 140 -5.00 1.57 10.46
CA ALA A 140 -4.59 2.96 10.62
C ALA A 140 -4.50 3.39 12.10
N ALA A 141 -5.44 2.95 12.95
CA ALA A 141 -5.38 3.22 14.38
C ALA A 141 -4.16 2.56 15.05
N THR A 142 -3.80 1.35 14.61
CA THR A 142 -2.60 0.64 15.12
C THR A 142 -1.33 1.41 14.75
N ASP A 143 -1.25 1.94 13.53
CA ASP A 143 -0.12 2.75 13.08
C ASP A 143 0.03 4.01 13.94
N ILE A 144 -1.06 4.74 14.20
CA ILE A 144 -1.05 5.94 15.07
C ILE A 144 -0.59 5.59 16.49
N ILE A 145 -1.11 4.51 17.07
CA ILE A 145 -0.73 4.08 18.42
C ILE A 145 0.76 3.70 18.45
N SER A 146 1.26 3.00 17.42
CA SER A 146 2.68 2.63 17.34
C SER A 146 3.60 3.85 17.26
N LEU A 147 3.18 4.89 16.53
CA LEU A 147 3.91 6.16 16.45
C LEU A 147 3.91 6.87 17.81
N LEU A 148 2.76 6.94 18.50
CA LEU A 148 2.68 7.54 19.83
C LEU A 148 3.55 6.82 20.86
N ASP A 149 3.60 5.48 20.83
CA ASP A 149 4.42 4.66 21.71
C ASP A 149 5.93 4.88 21.45
N SER A 150 6.32 4.97 20.17
CA SER A 150 7.72 5.26 19.79
C SER A 150 8.21 6.65 20.22
N ILE A 151 7.31 7.65 20.26
CA ILE A 151 7.63 9.00 20.76
C ILE A 151 7.80 8.99 22.29
N GLY A 152 7.10 8.09 23.00
CA GLY A 152 7.23 7.93 24.45
C GLY A 152 8.63 7.51 24.93
N HIS A 153 9.46 6.94 24.04
CA HIS A 153 10.81 6.51 24.36
C HIS A 153 11.90 7.56 24.05
N SER A 154 11.58 8.65 23.34
CA SER A 154 12.51 9.76 23.13
C SER A 154 12.40 10.77 24.28
N PRO A 155 13.51 11.15 24.95
CA PRO A 155 13.46 12.13 26.02
C PRO A 155 12.91 13.46 25.48
N SER A 156 11.73 13.83 25.96
CA SER A 156 11.01 15.05 25.64
C SER A 156 11.80 16.28 26.08
N HIS A 157 12.64 16.82 25.20
CA HIS A 157 13.18 18.17 25.31
C HIS A 157 12.89 18.97 24.04
N LEU A 158 11.62 19.15 23.73
CA LEU A 158 11.19 20.41 23.15
C LEU A 158 10.02 20.94 23.97
N ARG A 159 10.39 21.73 24.99
CA ARG A 159 9.45 22.62 25.66
C ARG A 159 8.79 23.49 24.60
N TYR A 160 7.50 23.27 24.36
CA TYR A 160 6.64 24.29 23.79
C TYR A 160 6.55 25.42 24.82
N ASN A 161 7.42 26.43 24.69
CA ASN A 161 7.44 27.59 25.57
C ASN A 161 6.30 28.55 25.20
N THR A 162 5.07 28.22 25.59
CA THR A 162 3.97 29.19 25.69
C THR A 162 4.16 30.02 26.96
N GLY A 163 5.23 30.81 27.00
CA GLY A 163 5.59 31.57 28.19
C GLY A 163 6.46 32.81 27.95
N HIS A 164 7.15 32.95 26.81
CA HIS A 164 8.01 34.11 26.57
C HIS A 164 8.02 34.54 25.10
N MET A 165 7.07 35.40 24.72
CA MET A 165 7.18 36.24 23.51
C MET A 165 7.64 37.68 23.82
N HIS A 166 8.25 37.95 24.99
CA HIS A 166 8.56 39.33 25.39
C HIS A 166 10.05 39.72 25.51
N SER A 167 11.03 38.90 25.10
CA SER A 167 12.46 39.34 25.20
C SER A 167 13.45 38.73 24.19
N ALA A 168 13.02 38.33 23.00
CA ALA A 168 13.95 37.80 21.98
C ALA A 168 13.97 38.59 20.66
N VAL A 169 13.68 39.90 20.71
CA VAL A 169 14.02 40.87 19.63
C VAL A 169 15.37 41.52 19.94
N ALA A 170 16.42 40.72 20.20
CA ALA A 170 17.77 41.25 20.41
C ALA A 170 18.84 40.15 20.34
N ALA A 171 18.97 39.45 19.20
CA ALA A 171 20.25 38.89 18.74
C ALA A 171 20.03 38.10 17.45
N GLY A 172 20.24 38.76 16.32
CA GLY A 172 20.37 38.10 15.02
C GLY A 172 21.66 37.29 14.95
N ARG A 173 21.62 36.03 15.40
CA ARG A 173 22.64 35.01 15.06
C ARG A 173 21.98 33.69 14.73
N SER A 174 21.73 33.48 13.44
CA SER A 174 21.48 32.15 12.88
C SER A 174 22.78 31.37 12.84
N VAL A 175 22.99 30.48 13.81
CA VAL A 175 24.00 29.42 13.69
C VAL A 175 23.31 28.22 13.08
N PHE A 176 23.39 28.10 11.75
CA PHE A 176 22.92 26.93 11.02
C PHE A 176 23.95 25.81 11.25
N SER A 177 23.74 25.02 12.31
CA SER A 177 24.50 23.79 12.52
C SER A 177 24.03 22.78 11.47
N ALA A 178 24.93 22.39 10.57
CA ALA A 178 24.68 21.44 9.50
C ALA A 178 24.32 20.07 10.08
N ALA A 179 23.03 19.82 10.26
CA ALA A 179 22.51 18.48 10.49
C ALA A 179 22.58 17.74 9.15
N HIS A 180 23.63 16.93 8.98
CA HIS A 180 23.67 15.90 7.96
C HIS A 180 22.55 14.91 8.24
N ALA A 181 21.40 15.10 7.57
CA ALA A 181 20.40 14.06 7.43
C ALA A 181 20.95 13.02 6.45
N ALA A 182 21.70 12.05 6.98
CA ALA A 182 21.98 10.82 6.25
C ALA A 182 20.67 10.03 6.16
N MET A 183 20.00 10.11 5.02
CA MET A 183 18.91 9.22 4.69
C MET A 183 19.55 7.86 4.35
N ASP A 184 19.52 6.94 5.31
CA ASP A 184 20.10 5.60 5.17
C ASP A 184 19.29 4.82 4.13
N THR A 185 19.78 4.85 2.89
CA THR A 185 19.26 4.08 1.77
C THR A 185 20.44 3.37 1.12
N ASP A 186 21.15 2.53 1.87
CA ASP A 186 22.17 1.64 1.31
C ASP A 186 22.37 0.38 2.15
N THR A 187 21.44 -0.58 2.02
CA THR A 187 21.73 -1.99 2.33
C THR A 187 21.28 -2.90 1.21
N VAL A 188 21.89 -2.79 0.03
CA VAL A 188 22.10 -3.93 -0.88
C VAL A 188 23.45 -3.75 -1.56
N VAL A 189 24.23 -4.84 -1.64
CA VAL A 189 25.56 -5.01 -2.26
C VAL A 189 26.78 -4.67 -1.39
N ARG A 190 27.13 -5.60 -0.47
CA ARG A 190 28.52 -5.76 -0.03
C ARG A 190 29.28 -6.65 -1.02
N PRO A 191 30.28 -6.14 -1.77
CA PRO A 191 31.24 -7.01 -2.43
C PRO A 191 32.23 -7.55 -1.38
N LEU A 192 32.28 -8.87 -1.25
CA LEU A 192 33.27 -9.61 -0.46
C LEU A 192 34.70 -9.29 -0.94
N ARG A 193 35.38 -8.32 -0.31
CA ARG A 193 36.81 -8.13 -0.50
C ARG A 193 37.58 -8.94 0.53
N ARG A 194 38.10 -10.06 0.06
CA ARG A 194 38.99 -11.00 0.75
C ARG A 194 40.42 -10.45 0.82
N SER A 195 40.94 -10.21 2.01
CA SER A 195 42.39 -10.16 2.31
C SER A 195 42.59 -10.30 3.82
N ARG A 196 42.93 -11.50 4.31
CA ARG A 196 44.29 -11.89 4.77
C ARG A 196 44.92 -10.81 5.67
N VAL A 197 44.92 -11.02 7.01
CA VAL A 197 46.09 -11.48 7.83
C VAL A 197 47.19 -10.40 7.85
N CYS A 198 47.59 -9.79 8.97
CA CYS A 198 48.18 -10.40 10.17
C CYS A 198 48.21 -9.39 11.35
N PRO A 199 48.28 -9.84 12.62
CA PRO A 199 48.55 -8.99 13.78
C PRO A 199 50.07 -8.91 14.04
N CYS A 200 50.59 -7.73 14.36
CA CYS A 200 51.90 -7.59 15.02
C CYS A 200 51.80 -6.51 16.09
N SER A 201 52.06 -6.90 17.34
CA SER A 201 52.37 -6.00 18.44
C SER A 201 53.73 -5.35 18.20
N ALA A 202 53.85 -4.04 18.36
CA ALA A 202 55.08 -3.39 18.81
C ALA A 202 54.80 -1.96 19.29
N SER A 203 55.25 -1.73 20.52
CA SER A 203 55.60 -0.47 21.19
C SER A 203 56.28 0.58 20.32
N GLY A 204 56.15 1.86 20.69
CA GLY A 204 57.22 2.83 20.42
C GLY A 204 56.77 4.27 20.19
N SER A 205 57.42 5.17 20.91
CA SER A 205 57.25 6.62 20.95
C SER A 205 57.73 7.36 19.69
N ALA A 206 57.16 8.55 19.50
CA ALA A 206 57.75 9.78 18.95
C ALA A 206 58.22 9.87 17.48
N SER A 207 57.74 10.97 16.87
CA SER A 207 58.44 11.86 15.94
C SER A 207 58.28 11.62 14.42
N GLY A 208 57.85 12.68 13.73
CA GLY A 208 58.33 12.98 12.37
C GLY A 208 57.34 12.89 11.20
N VAL A 209 56.65 14.01 10.94
CA VAL A 209 56.51 14.69 9.63
C VAL A 209 56.25 13.83 8.37
N ARG A 210 55.08 14.04 7.74
CA ARG A 210 55.05 14.44 6.32
C ARG A 210 53.76 15.14 5.89
N GLU A 211 53.96 16.38 5.49
CA GLU A 211 53.06 17.27 4.76
C GLU A 211 52.78 16.79 3.31
N CYS A 212 51.70 17.38 2.79
CA CYS A 212 51.53 17.93 1.43
C CYS A 212 50.97 17.07 0.27
N GLY A 213 49.90 17.62 -0.30
CA GLY A 213 49.31 17.32 -1.63
C GLY A 213 47.79 17.17 -1.52
N GLY A 214 46.94 18.20 -1.64
CA GLY A 214 46.95 19.30 -2.60
C GLY A 214 45.90 19.00 -3.68
N GLY A 215 44.77 19.72 -3.66
CA GLY A 215 43.65 19.47 -4.57
C GLY A 215 42.50 20.48 -4.43
N GLU A 216 42.87 21.75 -4.43
CA GLU A 216 41.98 22.91 -4.40
C GLU A 216 41.13 23.01 -5.68
N ARG A 217 39.80 23.18 -5.55
CA ARG A 217 39.00 23.79 -6.62
C ARG A 217 38.07 24.84 -6.03
N ARG A 218 38.58 26.08 -6.09
CA ARG A 218 37.89 27.34 -5.82
C ARG A 218 36.69 27.53 -6.76
N VAL A 219 35.61 27.96 -6.15
CA VAL A 219 34.43 28.59 -6.75
C VAL A 219 34.82 30.00 -7.24
N ARG A 220 34.45 30.32 -8.48
CA ARG A 220 34.12 31.67 -9.00
C ARG A 220 32.75 31.48 -9.68
N GLY A 221 31.67 32.19 -9.40
CA GLY A 221 31.48 33.50 -8.81
C GLY A 221 31.14 34.52 -9.90
N ALA A 222 29.84 34.87 -9.99
CA ALA A 222 29.24 36.04 -10.67
C ALA A 222 29.25 36.01 -12.23
N GLU A 223 28.19 36.36 -12.96
CA GLU A 223 27.19 37.43 -12.79
C GLU A 223 25.88 37.19 -13.60
N PRO A 224 24.85 38.05 -13.46
CA PRO A 224 23.43 37.71 -13.60
C PRO A 224 22.75 38.24 -14.88
N GLY A 225 21.51 37.78 -15.08
CA GLY A 225 20.45 38.53 -15.75
C GLY A 225 20.35 38.34 -17.27
N GLU A 226 19.23 37.77 -17.72
CA GLU A 226 18.23 38.45 -18.55
C GLU A 226 17.16 37.41 -18.95
N GLY A 227 15.90 37.79 -18.77
CA GLY A 227 14.75 36.95 -19.14
C GLY A 227 14.43 37.06 -20.63
N PHE A 228 13.65 36.11 -21.12
CA PHE A 228 12.64 36.38 -22.14
C PHE A 228 11.59 35.26 -22.15
N GLU A 229 10.33 35.70 -22.24
CA GLU A 229 9.12 34.97 -22.66
C GLU A 229 9.41 34.05 -23.87
N TYR A 230 8.78 32.89 -24.02
CA TYR A 230 7.35 32.62 -24.29
C TYR A 230 6.95 31.21 -23.84
#